data_AF-A0A6P6CRW5-F1
#
_entry.id   AF-A0A6P6CRW5-F1
#
_cell.length_a   1.000
_cell.length_b   1.000
_cell.length_c   1.000
_cell.angle_alpha   90.00
_cell.angle_beta   90.00
_cell.angle_gamma   90.00
#
_symmetry.space_group_name_H-M   'P 1'
#
loop_
_entity.id
_entity.type
_entity.pdbx_description
1 polymer ?
#
loop_
_entity_poly.entity_id
_entity_poly.type
_entity_poly.pdbx_seq_one_letter_code
_entity_poly.pdbx_strand_id
1 'polypeptide(L)'
;MGSQCHITKTIQDTLNPKWNSNCQFFIKDLEQEVLCITVFERDQFSPDDFLGRTEIRVADIKRDQGSKGPVTKCLLLHEVPTGEIVVRLDLQLFDEP
;
A
#
# COMPACT_ATOMS: atom_id res chain seq x y z
N MET A 1 5.89 -3.33 -5.52
CA MET A 1 6.92 -2.30 -5.78
C MET A 1 7.97 -2.91 -6.71
N GLY A 2 7.80 -2.76 -8.02
CA GLY A 2 8.55 -3.57 -8.99
C GLY A 2 8.34 -5.07 -8.72
N SER A 3 9.43 -5.84 -8.62
CA SER A 3 9.40 -7.28 -8.30
C SER A 3 9.16 -7.62 -6.83
N GLN A 4 9.12 -6.63 -5.94
CA GLN A 4 8.92 -6.84 -4.49
C GLN A 4 7.42 -6.84 -4.15
N CYS A 5 7.01 -7.86 -3.39
CA CYS A 5 5.64 -8.01 -2.89
C CYS A 5 5.63 -8.35 -1.40
N HIS A 6 4.59 -7.91 -0.70
CA HIS A 6 4.32 -8.26 0.69
C HIS A 6 2.83 -8.55 0.84
N ILE A 7 2.49 -9.64 1.51
CA ILE A 7 1.11 -10.04 1.76
C ILE A 7 0.89 -10.02 3.27
N THR A 8 -0.12 -9.27 3.72
CA THR A 8 -0.48 -9.16 5.13
C THR A 8 -1.23 -10.42 5.61
N LYS A 9 -1.42 -10.55 6.93
CA LYS A 9 -2.31 -11.58 7.48
C LYS A 9 -3.77 -11.30 7.09
N THR A 10 -4.52 -12.35 6.76
CA THR A 10 -5.97 -12.28 6.62
C THR A 10 -6.62 -11.97 7.98
N ILE A 11 -7.57 -11.05 8.00
CA ILE A 11 -8.44 -10.80 9.16
C ILE A 11 -9.84 -11.27 8.77
N GLN A 12 -10.41 -12.17 9.56
CA GLN A 12 -11.71 -12.78 9.29
C GLN A 12 -12.85 -11.90 9.81
N ASP A 13 -14.03 -12.10 9.23
CA ASP A 13 -15.32 -11.59 9.71
C ASP A 13 -15.41 -10.07 9.92
N THR A 14 -14.81 -9.28 9.01
CA THR A 14 -14.92 -7.81 9.07
C THR A 14 -14.77 -7.13 7.71
N LEU A 15 -15.59 -6.11 7.47
CA LEU A 15 -15.44 -5.17 6.36
C LEU A 15 -14.50 -4.00 6.68
N ASN A 16 -14.03 -3.91 7.93
CA ASN A 16 -13.14 -2.85 8.41
C ASN A 16 -11.89 -3.44 9.08
N PRO A 17 -11.08 -4.24 8.34
CA PRO A 17 -9.90 -4.87 8.87
C PRO A 17 -8.85 -3.85 9.35
N LYS A 18 -8.22 -4.14 10.48
CA LYS A 18 -7.10 -3.36 11.03
C LYS A 18 -5.84 -4.21 11.07
N TRP A 19 -5.08 -4.20 9.99
CA TRP A 19 -3.88 -5.05 9.87
C TRP A 19 -2.75 -4.64 10.80
N ASN A 20 -2.52 -3.34 10.99
CA ASN A 20 -1.38 -2.80 11.75
C ASN A 20 -0.05 -3.49 11.39
N SER A 21 0.12 -3.81 10.11
CA SER A 21 1.27 -4.52 9.58
C SER A 21 2.24 -3.53 8.93
N ASN A 22 3.53 -3.78 9.10
CA ASN A 22 4.59 -2.97 8.52
C ASN A 22 5.31 -3.79 7.45
N CYS A 23 5.65 -3.15 6.35
CA CYS A 23 6.52 -3.71 5.32
C CYS A 23 7.46 -2.63 4.80
N GLN A 24 8.58 -3.05 4.20
CA GLN A 24 9.58 -2.16 3.63
C GLN A 24 9.92 -2.65 2.23
N PHE A 25 10.16 -1.69 1.33
CA PHE A 25 10.53 -1.93 -0.05
C PHE A 25 11.77 -1.11 -0.37
N PHE A 26 12.72 -1.71 -1.06
CA PHE A 26 13.86 -0.97 -1.61
C PHE A 26 13.44 -0.23 -2.87
N ILE A 27 13.68 1.08 -2.92
CA ILE A 27 13.36 1.91 -4.08
C ILE A 27 14.63 2.16 -4.87
N LYS A 28 14.62 1.81 -6.17
CA LYS A 28 15.75 2.03 -7.09
C LYS A 28 15.60 3.32 -7.87
N ASP A 29 14.37 3.66 -8.28
CA ASP A 29 14.07 4.86 -9.05
C ASP A 29 12.84 5.57 -8.47
N LEU A 30 13.06 6.76 -7.89
CA LEU A 30 12.02 7.55 -7.23
C LEU A 30 10.94 8.06 -8.20
N GLU A 31 11.28 8.27 -9.46
CA GLU A 31 10.39 8.87 -10.46
C GLU A 31 9.56 7.80 -11.18
N GLN A 32 10.10 6.59 -11.33
CA GLN A 32 9.43 5.49 -12.04
C GLN A 32 8.67 4.53 -11.12
N GLU A 33 9.06 4.40 -9.85
CA GLU A 33 8.47 3.40 -8.98
C GLU A 33 7.08 3.76 -8.44
N VAL A 34 6.22 2.72 -8.38
CA VAL A 34 4.82 2.81 -7.95
C VAL A 34 4.54 1.74 -6.90
N LEU A 35 3.98 2.18 -5.76
CA LEU A 35 3.41 1.32 -4.75
C LEU A 35 1.97 0.95 -5.17
N CYS A 36 1.77 -0.30 -5.57
CA CYS A 36 0.44 -0.87 -5.77
C CYS A 36 -0.01 -1.56 -4.49
N ILE A 37 -1.25 -1.29 -4.07
CA ILE A 37 -1.91 -1.97 -2.96
C ILE A 37 -3.22 -2.54 -3.48
N THR A 38 -3.39 -3.84 -3.29
CA THR A 38 -4.59 -4.56 -3.71
C THR A 38 -5.17 -5.29 -2.52
N VAL A 39 -6.48 -5.21 -2.34
CA VAL A 39 -7.22 -5.88 -1.26
C VAL A 39 -7.96 -7.06 -1.86
N PHE A 40 -7.87 -8.20 -1.18
CA PHE A 40 -8.58 -9.43 -1.56
C PHE A 40 -9.32 -9.98 -0.35
N GLU A 41 -10.49 -10.58 -0.59
CA GLU A 41 -11.15 -11.48 0.34
C GLU A 41 -10.56 -12.88 0.17
N ARG A 42 -10.18 -13.50 1.29
CA ARG A 42 -9.53 -14.81 1.29
C ARG A 42 -10.57 -15.89 1.56
N ASP A 43 -10.86 -16.69 0.55
CA ASP A 43 -11.76 -17.82 0.68
C ASP A 43 -11.03 -19.16 0.85
N GLN A 44 -11.67 -20.11 1.55
CA GLN A 44 -11.12 -21.45 1.71
C GLN A 44 -11.40 -22.36 0.50
N PHE A 45 -12.46 -22.09 -0.25
CA PHE A 45 -12.99 -23.01 -1.26
C PHE A 45 -13.15 -22.40 -2.66
N SER A 46 -12.89 -21.11 -2.79
CA SER A 46 -12.93 -20.33 -4.04
C SER A 46 -11.62 -19.58 -4.24
N PRO A 47 -11.34 -19.12 -5.48
CA PRO A 47 -10.35 -18.08 -5.69
C PRO A 47 -10.67 -16.84 -4.84
N ASP A 48 -9.63 -16.12 -4.43
CA ASP A 48 -9.79 -14.90 -3.65
C ASP A 48 -10.55 -13.82 -4.45
N ASP A 49 -11.57 -13.23 -3.83
CA ASP A 49 -12.36 -12.17 -4.45
C ASP A 49 -11.62 -10.84 -4.39
N PHE A 50 -11.62 -10.09 -5.50
CA PHE A 50 -10.98 -8.80 -5.60
C PHE A 50 -11.83 -7.70 -4.93
N LEU A 51 -11.26 -7.01 -3.95
CA LEU A 51 -11.92 -5.94 -3.19
C LEU A 51 -11.38 -4.54 -3.52
N GLY A 52 -10.62 -4.40 -4.61
CA GLY A 52 -10.17 -3.11 -5.11
C GLY A 52 -8.66 -2.90 -4.97
N ARG A 53 -8.18 -1.87 -5.67
CA ARG A 53 -6.76 -1.51 -5.69
C ARG A 53 -6.53 -0.01 -5.69
N THR A 54 -5.39 0.42 -5.18
CA THR A 54 -4.89 1.79 -5.33
C THR A 54 -3.41 1.76 -5.67
N GLU A 55 -2.95 2.82 -6.32
CA GLU A 55 -1.56 2.99 -6.71
C GLU A 55 -1.06 4.36 -6.22
N ILE A 56 0.20 4.42 -5.79
CA ILE A 56 0.84 5.64 -5.31
C ILE A 56 2.22 5.72 -5.95
N ARG A 57 2.52 6.79 -6.68
CA ARG A 57 3.90 7.00 -7.18
C ARG A 57 4.81 7.36 -6.01
N VAL A 58 6.02 6.83 -5.99
CA VAL A 58 6.99 7.16 -4.93
C VAL A 58 7.34 8.66 -4.95
N ALA A 59 7.39 9.28 -6.14
CA ALA A 59 7.53 10.73 -6.29
C ALA A 59 6.43 11.53 -5.56
N ASP A 60 5.18 11.04 -5.56
CA ASP A 60 4.07 11.66 -4.83
C ASP A 60 4.27 11.54 -3.31
N ILE A 61 4.75 10.38 -2.84
CA ILE A 61 5.08 10.17 -1.41
C ILE A 61 6.18 11.15 -0.99
N LYS A 62 7.25 11.27 -1.77
CA LYS A 62 8.37 12.20 -1.51
C LYS A 62 7.88 13.64 -1.40
N ARG A 63 7.06 14.09 -2.35
CA ARG A 63 6.50 15.44 -2.37
C ARG A 63 5.61 15.71 -1.15
N ASP A 64 4.75 14.76 -0.81
CA ASP A 64 3.78 14.93 0.28
C ASP A 64 4.45 14.85 1.66
N GLN A 65 5.50 14.03 1.81
CA GLN A 65 6.32 13.94 3.01
C GLN A 65 7.10 15.22 3.27
N GLY A 66 7.77 15.77 2.25
CA GLY A 66 8.64 16.95 2.40
C GLY A 66 9.57 16.80 3.61
N SER A 67 9.62 17.82 4.47
CA SER A 67 10.38 17.79 5.74
C SER A 67 9.53 17.42 6.97
N LYS A 68 8.29 16.96 6.77
CA LYS A 68 7.28 16.82 7.83
C LYS A 68 7.21 15.41 8.46
N GLY A 69 8.08 14.50 8.02
CA GLY A 69 8.09 13.11 8.50
C GLY A 69 7.00 12.25 7.85
N PRO A 70 6.73 11.04 8.40
CA PRO A 70 5.83 10.06 7.78
C PRO A 70 4.42 10.61 7.53
N VAL A 71 3.85 10.27 6.37
CA VAL A 71 2.54 10.75 5.92
C VAL A 71 1.49 9.65 6.09
N THR A 72 0.34 9.99 6.66
CA THR A 72 -0.84 9.10 6.66
C THR A 72 -1.79 9.52 5.54
N LYS A 73 -2.20 8.58 4.71
CA LYS A 73 -3.16 8.79 3.62
C LYS A 73 -4.36 7.86 3.77
N CYS A 74 -5.55 8.40 3.55
CA CYS A 74 -6.74 7.62 3.24
C CYS A 74 -6.89 7.60 1.71
N LEU A 75 -6.94 6.43 1.10
CA LEU A 75 -6.94 6.24 -0.34
C LEU A 75 -8.18 5.46 -0.74
N LEU A 76 -8.86 5.91 -1.79
CA LEU A 76 -9.98 5.19 -2.37
C LEU A 76 -9.46 3.92 -3.07
N LEU A 77 -10.19 2.82 -2.91
CA LEU A 77 -9.98 1.63 -3.70
C LEU A 77 -10.72 1.77 -5.03
N HIS A 78 -10.00 1.64 -6.13
CA HIS A 78 -10.51 1.69 -7.49
C HIS A 78 -10.94 0.30 -7.98
N GLU A 79 -11.71 0.28 -9.07
CA GLU A 79 -12.27 -0.93 -9.71
C GLU A 79 -13.28 -1.70 -8.85
N VAL A 80 -13.74 -1.07 -7.78
CA VAL A 80 -14.83 -1.52 -6.93
C VAL A 80 -15.77 -0.36 -6.61
N PRO A 81 -17.04 -0.63 -6.24
CA PRO A 81 -18.01 0.44 -5.96
C PRO A 81 -17.68 1.28 -4.74
N THR A 82 -17.07 0.67 -3.72
CA THR A 82 -16.76 1.30 -2.42
C THR A 82 -15.51 0.67 -1.84
N GLY A 83 -14.78 1.44 -1.05
CA GLY A 83 -13.66 0.94 -0.27
C GLY A 83 -12.59 2.01 -0.09
N GLU A 84 -12.00 2.02 1.10
CA GLU A 84 -10.91 2.92 1.43
C GLU A 84 -9.83 2.14 2.17
N ILE A 85 -8.57 2.54 1.99
CA ILE A 85 -7.45 2.03 2.76
C ILE A 85 -6.68 3.18 3.39
N VAL A 86 -6.39 3.03 4.68
CA VAL A 86 -5.55 3.98 5.42
C VAL A 86 -4.15 3.39 5.54
N VAL A 87 -3.16 4.14 5.05
CA VAL A 87 -1.75 3.75 5.09
C VAL A 87 -0.87 4.86 5.65
N ARG A 88 0.13 4.48 6.43
CA ARG A 88 1.21 5.38 6.87
C ARG A 88 2.46 5.06 6.05
N LEU A 89 2.97 6.07 5.36
CA LEU A 89 4.09 5.97 4.42
C LEU A 89 5.27 6.75 5.00
N ASP A 90 6.44 6.12 5.01
CA ASP A 90 7.71 6.75 5.40
C ASP A 90 8.75 6.43 4.34
N LEU A 91 9.11 7.43 3.53
CA LEU A 91 10.19 7.31 2.55
C LEU A 91 11.49 7.77 3.19
N GLN A 92 12.45 6.85 3.25
CA GLN A 92 13.81 7.11 3.73
C GLN A 92 14.76 7.04 2.55
N LEU A 93 15.44 8.16 2.27
CA LEU A 93 16.49 8.23 1.27
C LEU A 93 17.82 7.99 1.97
N PHE A 94 18.59 7.04 1.45
CA PHE A 94 19.95 6.78 1.91
C PHE A 94 20.89 7.38 0.87
N ASP A 95 21.84 8.20 1.31
CA ASP A 95 22.98 8.55 0.48
C ASP A 95 23.87 7.30 0.35
N GLU A 96 24.33 7.00 -0.86
CA GLU A 96 25.40 6.02 -1.03
C GLU A 96 26.67 6.56 -0.33
N PRO A 97 27.36 5.73 0.48
CA PRO A 97 28.54 6.16 1.22
C PRO A 97 29.74 6.53 0.33
#